data_AF-A0A7S3SF00-F1
#
_entry.id   AF-A0A7S3SF00-F1
#
_cell.length_a   1.000
_cell.length_b   1.000
_cell.length_c   1.000
_cell.angle_alpha   90.00
_cell.angle_beta   90.00
_cell.angle_gamma   90.00
#
_symmetry.space_group_name_H-M   'P 1'
#
loop_
_entity.id
_entity.type
_entity.pdbx_description
1 polymer ?
#
loop_
_entity_poly.entity_id
_entity_poly.type
_entity_poly.pdbx_seq_one_letter_code
_entity_poly.pdbx_strand_id
1 'polypeptide(L)'
;HTFKPQGADLPGLTFKTLSATSAMMDMIEVTDTRGKIALLVCAMICFAAIAISFGAALIPIKMLFTVIVPLTWTYGAAVYVFEDGVLAWSGIESLSPTGQSGIHWTVFMLTPTLMLGLALDYDIFLFTRVFEFRKEGFGELESIQLGLAATGPIITSAGLIMAFSFGGQLMASIAVPNQMGFC
;
A
#
# COMPACT_ATOMS: atom_id res chain seq x y z
N HIS A 1 -8.69 9.52 24.36
CA HIS A 1 -7.98 9.28 25.66
C HIS A 1 -8.61 10.00 26.86
N THR A 2 -8.77 9.33 28.01
CA THR A 2 -9.25 9.92 29.29
C THR A 2 -8.10 10.57 30.05
N PHE A 3 -7.92 11.88 29.91
CA PHE A 3 -7.07 12.63 30.84
C PHE A 3 -7.86 12.85 32.13
N LYS A 4 -7.28 12.48 33.28
CA LYS A 4 -7.86 12.73 34.60
C LYS A 4 -7.34 14.12 35.05
N PRO A 5 -8.10 15.22 34.90
CA PRO A 5 -7.66 16.49 35.45
C PRO A 5 -7.57 16.34 36.97
N GLN A 6 -6.44 16.74 37.55
CA GLN A 6 -6.31 16.89 39.00
C GLN A 6 -7.38 17.88 39.47
N GLY A 7 -8.43 17.36 40.14
CA GLY A 7 -9.44 18.18 40.80
C GLY A 7 -10.92 17.91 40.48
N ALA A 8 -11.28 16.94 39.63
CA ALA A 8 -12.69 16.67 39.32
C ALA A 8 -13.04 15.16 39.31
N ASP A 9 -12.87 14.49 40.45
CA ASP A 9 -13.46 13.17 40.70
C ASP A 9 -14.93 13.36 41.17
N LEU A 10 -15.83 13.64 40.21
CA LEU A 10 -17.28 13.48 40.41
C LEU A 10 -17.65 12.04 40.03
N PRO A 11 -18.10 11.18 40.97
CA PRO A 11 -18.38 9.78 40.68
C PRO A 11 -19.54 9.66 39.66
N GLY A 12 -19.24 9.06 38.51
CA GLY A 12 -20.24 8.76 37.46
C GLY A 12 -20.16 9.63 36.19
N LEU A 13 -19.25 10.61 36.10
CA LEU A 13 -19.09 11.44 34.91
C LEU A 13 -17.84 11.06 34.09
N THR A 14 -18.07 10.51 32.90
CA THR A 14 -17.01 10.22 31.92
C THR A 14 -16.67 11.50 31.15
N PHE A 15 -15.56 12.14 31.50
CA PHE A 15 -15.04 13.29 30.75
C PHE A 15 -14.35 12.81 29.46
N LYS A 16 -14.91 13.18 28.30
CA LYS A 16 -14.27 13.06 26.99
C LYS A 16 -13.78 14.42 26.53
N THR A 17 -12.51 14.52 26.14
CA THR A 17 -11.98 15.70 25.48
C THR A 17 -12.51 15.75 24.04
N LEU A 18 -13.22 16.82 23.67
CA LEU A 18 -13.78 17.03 22.32
C LEU A 18 -12.92 18.00 21.49
N SER A 19 -11.64 18.13 21.80
CA SER A 19 -10.73 18.96 21.00
C SER A 19 -10.47 18.30 19.64
N ALA A 20 -10.26 19.12 18.60
CA ALA A 20 -9.89 18.65 17.27
C ALA A 20 -8.63 17.76 17.32
N THR A 21 -7.67 18.09 18.20
CA THR A 21 -6.45 17.31 18.38
C THR A 21 -6.72 15.95 19.02
N SER A 22 -7.64 15.87 19.99
CA SER A 22 -8.03 14.59 20.60
C SER A 22 -8.80 13.69 19.63
N ALA A 23 -9.63 14.26 18.75
CA ALA A 23 -10.30 13.49 17.70
C ALA A 23 -9.30 12.93 16.66
N MET A 24 -8.27 13.70 16.32
CA MET A 24 -7.22 13.27 15.40
C MET A 24 -6.32 12.18 16.02
N MET A 25 -5.96 12.29 17.31
CA MET A 25 -5.23 11.24 18.03
C MET A 25 -6.06 9.95 18.15
N ASP A 26 -7.34 10.05 18.54
CA ASP A 26 -8.22 8.88 18.64
C ASP A 26 -8.40 8.22 17.24
N MET A 27 -8.47 9.00 16.16
CA MET A 27 -8.45 8.48 14.78
C MET A 27 -7.16 7.72 14.47
N ILE A 28 -5.99 8.31 14.75
CA ILE A 28 -4.70 7.67 14.48
C ILE A 28 -4.56 6.36 15.29
N GLU A 29 -4.93 6.35 16.57
CA GLU A 29 -4.83 5.17 17.44
C GLU A 29 -5.74 4.02 16.98
N VAL A 30 -7.00 4.33 16.66
CA VAL A 30 -7.95 3.34 16.13
C VAL A 30 -7.44 2.79 14.80
N THR A 31 -6.91 3.67 13.94
CA THR A 31 -6.46 3.27 12.62
C THR A 31 -5.14 2.51 12.68
N ASP A 32 -4.23 2.80 13.62
CA ASP A 32 -2.98 2.04 13.79
C ASP A 32 -3.27 0.61 14.26
N THR A 33 -4.13 0.47 15.27
CA THR A 33 -4.49 -0.84 15.82
C THR A 33 -5.29 -1.66 14.81
N ARG A 34 -6.34 -1.07 14.23
CA ARG A 34 -7.21 -1.78 13.29
C ARG A 34 -6.60 -1.93 11.91
N GLY A 35 -5.78 -0.98 11.47
CA GLY A 35 -5.10 -0.99 10.18
C GLY A 35 -4.08 -2.12 10.10
N LYS A 36 -3.26 -2.32 11.14
CA LYS A 36 -2.35 -3.48 11.22
C LYS A 36 -3.10 -4.80 11.16
N ILE A 37 -4.21 -4.91 11.90
CA ILE A 37 -5.05 -6.12 11.89
C ILE A 37 -5.67 -6.32 10.49
N ALA A 38 -6.21 -5.27 9.88
CA ALA A 38 -6.82 -5.34 8.55
C ALA A 38 -5.81 -5.76 7.49
N LEU A 39 -4.59 -5.19 7.51
CA LEU A 39 -3.52 -5.55 6.61
C LEU A 39 -3.07 -7.00 6.80
N LEU A 40 -2.90 -7.45 8.05
CA LEU A 40 -2.58 -8.83 8.36
C LEU A 40 -3.66 -9.80 7.89
N VAL A 41 -4.94 -9.50 8.16
CA VAL A 41 -6.06 -10.32 7.71
C VAL A 41 -6.12 -10.37 6.18
N CYS A 42 -5.95 -9.24 5.50
CA CYS A 42 -5.89 -9.17 4.05
C CYS A 42 -4.74 -10.04 3.50
N ALA A 43 -3.52 -9.86 4.02
CA ALA A 43 -2.36 -10.64 3.61
C ALA A 43 -2.57 -12.15 3.85
N MET A 44 -3.17 -12.54 4.97
CA MET A 44 -3.50 -13.93 5.28
C MET A 44 -4.53 -14.53 4.31
N ILE A 45 -5.58 -13.77 3.98
CA ILE A 45 -6.60 -14.19 3.02
C ILE A 45 -5.97 -14.35 1.63
N CYS A 46 -5.17 -13.39 1.19
CA CYS A 46 -4.46 -13.45 -0.10
C CYS A 46 -3.50 -14.64 -0.16
N PHE A 47 -2.70 -14.85 0.90
CA PHE A 47 -1.80 -15.99 1.01
C PHE A 47 -2.56 -17.31 0.94
N ALA A 48 -3.67 -17.43 1.66
CA ALA A 48 -4.52 -18.62 1.63
C ALA A 48 -5.13 -18.85 0.24
N ALA A 49 -5.64 -17.80 -0.41
CA ALA A 49 -6.23 -17.90 -1.76
C ALA A 49 -5.19 -18.38 -2.79
N ILE A 50 -3.97 -17.84 -2.75
CA ILE A 50 -2.88 -18.26 -3.64
C ILE A 50 -2.44 -19.69 -3.32
N ALA A 51 -2.26 -20.04 -2.04
CA ALA A 51 -1.87 -21.38 -1.63
C ALA A 51 -2.87 -22.45 -2.10
N ILE A 52 -4.17 -22.16 -2.00
CA ILE A 52 -5.24 -23.05 -2.49
C ILE A 52 -5.22 -23.13 -4.01
N SER A 53 -5.05 -22.01 -4.71
CA SER A 53 -5.12 -21.96 -6.18
C SER A 53 -3.99 -22.75 -6.84
N PHE A 54 -2.79 -22.74 -6.25
CA PHE A 54 -1.60 -23.37 -6.85
C PHE A 54 -1.18 -24.69 -6.18
N GLY A 55 -1.82 -25.07 -5.07
CA GLY A 55 -1.59 -26.36 -4.41
C GLY A 55 -0.19 -26.54 -3.80
N ALA A 56 0.62 -25.49 -3.70
CA ALA A 56 1.96 -25.53 -3.14
C ALA A 56 2.25 -24.26 -2.32
N ALA A 57 2.77 -24.45 -1.10
CA ALA A 57 3.06 -23.36 -0.17
C ALA A 57 4.34 -22.56 -0.48
N LEU A 58 5.23 -23.10 -1.33
CA LEU A 58 6.48 -22.41 -1.71
C LEU A 58 6.25 -21.27 -2.73
N ILE A 59 5.25 -21.43 -3.59
CA ILE A 59 4.85 -20.44 -4.59
C ILE A 59 4.38 -19.12 -3.94
N PRO A 60 3.43 -19.11 -2.99
CA PRO A 60 2.95 -17.87 -2.37
C PRO A 60 4.04 -17.16 -1.57
N ILE A 61 5.04 -17.87 -1.03
CA ILE A 61 6.18 -17.23 -0.35
C ILE A 61 7.00 -16.43 -1.35
N LYS A 62 7.30 -16.98 -2.54
CA LYS A 62 8.02 -16.24 -3.59
C LYS A 62 7.23 -15.00 -4.03
N MET A 63 5.90 -15.12 -4.17
CA MET A 63 5.02 -14.00 -4.49
C MET A 63 4.98 -12.94 -3.39
N LEU A 64 5.07 -13.35 -2.13
CA LEU A 64 5.12 -12.39 -1.03
C LEU A 64 6.35 -11.48 -1.14
N PHE A 65 7.50 -12.02 -1.58
CA PHE A 65 8.69 -11.21 -1.81
C PHE A 65 8.53 -10.22 -2.96
N THR A 66 7.84 -10.59 -4.04
CA THR A 66 7.59 -9.68 -5.17
C THR A 66 6.66 -8.54 -4.82
N VAL A 67 5.87 -8.66 -3.75
CA VAL A 67 5.04 -7.57 -3.23
C VAL A 67 5.75 -6.74 -2.15
N ILE A 68 6.35 -7.39 -1.15
CA ILE A 68 6.95 -6.68 0.01
C ILE A 68 8.17 -5.84 -0.42
N VAL A 69 9.00 -6.34 -1.33
CA VAL A 69 10.23 -5.63 -1.73
C VAL A 69 9.92 -4.31 -2.45
N PRO A 70 9.08 -4.27 -3.51
CA PRO A 70 8.70 -3.00 -4.11
C PRO A 70 7.93 -2.10 -3.16
N LEU A 71 7.02 -2.65 -2.34
CA LEU A 71 6.25 -1.86 -1.38
C LEU A 71 7.15 -1.14 -0.36
N THR A 72 8.12 -1.85 0.21
CA THR A 72 9.07 -1.25 1.16
C THR A 72 9.97 -0.23 0.47
N TRP A 73 10.34 -0.47 -0.79
CA TRP A 73 11.13 0.46 -1.58
C TRP A 73 10.37 1.75 -1.92
N THR A 74 9.14 1.65 -2.44
CA THR A 74 8.33 2.82 -2.81
C THR A 74 7.91 3.61 -1.59
N TYR A 75 7.48 2.93 -0.52
CA TYR A 75 7.12 3.59 0.73
C TYR A 75 8.34 4.25 1.39
N GLY A 76 9.49 3.57 1.42
CA GLY A 76 10.75 4.15 1.92
C GLY A 76 11.19 5.36 1.10
N ALA A 77 11.06 5.31 -0.22
CA ALA A 77 11.32 6.44 -1.10
C ALA A 77 10.34 7.61 -0.83
N ALA A 78 9.06 7.32 -0.56
CA ALA A 78 8.08 8.34 -0.22
C ALA A 78 8.44 9.05 1.09
N VAL A 79 8.81 8.30 2.12
CA VAL A 79 9.29 8.86 3.41
C VAL A 79 10.50 9.76 3.16
N TYR A 80 11.47 9.30 2.38
CA TYR A 80 12.68 10.05 2.09
C TYR A 80 12.42 11.35 1.28
N VAL A 81 11.42 11.35 0.40
CA VAL A 81 11.06 12.55 -0.38
C VAL A 81 10.25 13.54 0.46
N PHE A 82 9.22 13.07 1.16
CA PHE A 82 8.25 13.94 1.84
C PHE A 82 8.59 14.27 3.30
N GLU A 83 9.33 13.42 4.01
CA GLU A 83 9.82 13.72 5.37
C GLU A 83 11.20 14.36 5.38
N ASP A 84 12.19 13.73 4.72
CA ASP A 84 13.58 14.24 4.71
C ASP A 84 13.80 15.39 3.72
N GLY A 85 12.82 15.66 2.83
CA GLY A 85 12.83 16.83 1.94
C GLY A 85 13.93 16.79 0.89
N VAL A 86 14.38 15.60 0.49
CA VAL A 86 15.52 15.41 -0.42
C VAL A 86 15.29 16.04 -1.80
N LEU A 87 14.02 16.20 -2.22
CA LEU A 87 13.67 16.86 -3.48
C LEU A 87 13.29 18.34 -3.32
N ALA A 88 13.45 18.93 -2.13
CA ALA A 88 13.15 20.35 -1.91
C ALA A 88 14.00 21.29 -2.80
N TRP A 89 15.19 20.84 -3.24
CA TRP A 89 16.03 21.59 -4.18
C TRP A 89 15.52 21.61 -5.62
N SER A 90 14.59 20.72 -5.98
CA SER A 90 14.07 20.59 -7.36
C SER A 90 13.14 21.73 -7.78
N GLY A 91 12.67 22.56 -6.84
CA GLY A 91 11.75 23.66 -7.10
C GLY A 91 10.33 23.23 -7.51
N ILE A 92 10.04 21.92 -7.46
CA ILE A 92 8.71 21.36 -7.72
C ILE A 92 7.91 21.46 -6.42
N GLU A 93 6.98 22.41 -6.33
CA GLU A 93 6.15 22.62 -5.12
C GLU A 93 5.42 21.34 -4.70
N SER A 94 5.00 20.51 -5.66
CA SER A 94 4.31 19.25 -5.40
C SER A 94 5.19 18.16 -4.76
N LEU A 95 6.51 18.23 -4.85
CA LEU A 95 7.45 17.25 -4.27
C LEU A 95 8.22 17.82 -3.07
N SER A 96 7.79 18.99 -2.58
CA SER A 96 8.37 19.64 -1.42
C SER A 96 7.58 19.31 -0.14
N PRO A 97 8.21 19.32 1.06
CA PRO A 97 7.50 19.13 2.32
C PRO A 97 6.39 20.18 2.45
N THR A 98 5.14 19.75 2.30
CA THR A 98 4.00 20.66 2.14
C THR A 98 3.65 21.30 3.47
N GLY A 99 4.29 22.42 3.82
CA GLY A 99 3.83 23.43 4.79
C GLY A 99 3.66 23.05 6.27
N GLN A 100 3.38 21.79 6.61
CA GLN A 100 3.28 21.24 7.96
C GLN A 100 3.06 19.72 7.87
N SER A 101 4.03 18.95 8.37
CA SER A 101 3.90 17.54 8.81
C SER A 101 3.96 16.44 7.73
N GLY A 102 5.11 16.27 7.06
CA GLY A 102 5.55 14.99 6.47
C GLY A 102 4.50 14.19 5.67
N ILE A 103 4.54 12.86 5.78
CA ILE A 103 3.52 11.99 5.18
C ILE A 103 2.22 12.07 5.99
N HIS A 104 1.10 12.27 5.29
CA HIS A 104 -0.21 12.28 5.92
C HIS A 104 -0.57 10.88 6.45
N TRP A 105 -1.06 10.79 7.69
CA TRP A 105 -1.37 9.52 8.36
C TRP A 105 -2.31 8.59 7.56
N THR A 106 -3.20 9.15 6.74
CA THR A 106 -4.09 8.37 5.86
C THR A 106 -3.35 7.68 4.72
N VAL A 107 -2.27 8.28 4.20
CA VAL A 107 -1.45 7.70 3.12
C VAL A 107 -0.75 6.44 3.62
N PHE A 108 -0.21 6.48 4.85
CA PHE A 108 0.36 5.30 5.51
C PHE A 108 -0.60 4.10 5.57
N MET A 109 -1.90 4.34 5.66
CA MET A 109 -2.93 3.30 5.76
C MET A 109 -3.37 2.78 4.39
N LEU A 110 -3.60 3.71 3.46
CA LEU A 110 -4.17 3.39 2.14
C LEU A 110 -3.12 2.81 1.20
N THR A 111 -1.90 3.36 1.18
CA THR A 111 -0.82 2.94 0.29
C THR A 111 -0.54 1.44 0.37
N PRO A 112 -0.23 0.83 1.53
CA PRO A 112 0.10 -0.58 1.56
C PRO A 112 -1.09 -1.47 1.19
N THR A 113 -2.32 -1.06 1.50
CA THR A 113 -3.53 -1.80 1.10
C THR A 113 -3.74 -1.76 -0.41
N LEU A 114 -3.61 -0.58 -1.03
CA LEU A 114 -3.74 -0.41 -2.47
C LEU A 114 -2.62 -1.12 -3.23
N MET A 115 -1.37 -0.96 -2.79
CA MET A 115 -0.22 -1.60 -3.41
C MET A 115 -0.27 -3.12 -3.27
N LEU A 116 -0.70 -3.65 -2.12
CA LEU A 116 -0.93 -5.10 -1.96
C LEU A 116 -1.97 -5.57 -2.97
N GLY A 117 -3.11 -4.91 -3.09
CA GLY A 117 -4.15 -5.29 -4.06
C GLY A 117 -3.65 -5.27 -5.50
N LEU A 118 -3.02 -4.16 -5.92
CA LEU A 118 -2.49 -4.00 -7.27
C LEU A 118 -1.41 -5.03 -7.59
N ALA A 119 -0.43 -5.21 -6.70
CA ALA A 119 0.67 -6.14 -6.93
C ALA A 119 0.18 -7.59 -7.01
N LEU A 120 -0.78 -7.97 -6.16
CA LEU A 120 -1.36 -9.31 -6.18
C LEU A 120 -2.16 -9.57 -7.46
N ASP A 121 -2.90 -8.59 -7.98
CA ASP A 121 -3.62 -8.73 -9.25
C ASP A 121 -2.67 -9.03 -10.42
N TYR A 122 -1.51 -8.34 -10.47
CA TYR A 122 -0.48 -8.60 -11.47
C TYR A 122 0.17 -9.97 -11.31
N ASP A 123 0.58 -10.32 -10.09
CA ASP A 123 1.24 -11.58 -9.80
C ASP A 123 0.31 -12.77 -10.08
N ILE A 124 -0.96 -12.69 -9.69
CA ILE A 124 -1.95 -13.73 -9.94
C ILE A 124 -2.22 -13.86 -11.44
N PHE A 125 -2.39 -12.76 -12.17
CA PHE A 125 -2.69 -12.82 -13.61
C PHE A 125 -1.53 -13.43 -14.40
N LEU A 126 -0.31 -12.98 -14.15
CA LEU A 126 0.89 -13.52 -14.78
C LEU A 126 1.08 -14.99 -14.41
N PHE A 127 1.02 -15.31 -13.12
CA PHE A 127 1.34 -16.65 -12.64
C PHE A 127 0.28 -17.68 -13.02
N THR A 128 -1.00 -17.29 -13.09
CA THR A 128 -2.07 -18.16 -13.59
C THR A 128 -1.77 -18.60 -15.02
N ARG A 129 -1.32 -17.69 -15.89
CA ARG A 129 -0.99 -18.02 -17.29
C ARG A 129 0.25 -18.88 -17.42
N VAL A 130 1.29 -18.60 -16.64
CA VAL A 130 2.46 -19.50 -16.55
C VAL A 130 2.06 -20.90 -16.09
N PHE A 131 1.16 -20.99 -15.10
CA PHE A 131 0.69 -22.26 -14.57
C PHE A 131 -0.18 -23.05 -15.57
N GLU A 132 -1.01 -22.38 -16.36
CA GLU A 132 -1.77 -23.00 -17.44
C GLU A 132 -0.85 -23.69 -18.46
N PHE A 133 0.18 -22.98 -18.97
CA PHE A 133 1.17 -23.60 -19.86
C PHE A 133 1.94 -24.73 -19.16
N ARG A 134 2.23 -24.60 -17.87
CA ARG A 134 2.88 -25.69 -17.14
C ARG A 134 2.00 -26.94 -17.06
N LYS A 135 0.69 -26.76 -16.91
CA LYS A 135 -0.31 -27.84 -16.90
C LYS A 135 -0.51 -28.48 -18.28
N GLU A 136 -0.31 -27.72 -19.36
CA GLU A 136 -0.31 -28.22 -20.73
C GLU A 136 0.92 -29.07 -21.07
N GLY A 137 1.92 -29.13 -20.19
CA GLY A 137 3.08 -30.02 -20.30
C GLY A 137 4.36 -29.34 -20.81
N PHE A 138 4.35 -28.02 -21.00
CA PHE A 138 5.54 -27.25 -21.39
C PHE A 138 6.63 -27.28 -20.30
N GLY A 139 7.89 -27.13 -20.70
CA GLY A 139 9.03 -27.04 -19.76
C GLY A 139 8.93 -25.81 -18.85
N GLU A 140 9.61 -25.80 -17.69
CA GLU A 140 9.50 -24.70 -16.71
C GLU A 140 9.84 -23.33 -17.31
N LEU A 141 10.99 -23.20 -17.97
CA LEU A 141 11.42 -21.96 -18.62
C LEU A 141 10.52 -21.58 -19.79
N GLU A 142 10.03 -22.56 -20.52
CA GLU A 142 9.15 -22.37 -21.67
C GLU A 142 7.77 -21.85 -21.25
N SER A 143 7.19 -22.40 -20.18
CA SER A 143 5.95 -21.90 -19.59
C SER A 143 6.06 -20.46 -19.10
N ILE A 144 7.21 -20.06 -18.53
CA ILE A 144 7.45 -18.68 -18.11
C ILE A 144 7.51 -17.74 -19.32
N GLN A 145 8.23 -18.12 -20.36
CA GLN A 145 8.35 -17.32 -21.59
C GLN A 145 7.00 -17.15 -22.30
N LEU A 146 6.24 -18.25 -22.47
CA LEU A 146 4.91 -18.23 -23.08
C LEU A 146 3.91 -17.43 -22.24
N GLY A 147 3.92 -17.64 -20.92
CA GLY A 147 3.07 -16.88 -20.00
C GLY A 147 3.33 -15.38 -20.10
N LEU A 148 4.59 -14.97 -20.06
CA LEU A 148 4.99 -13.56 -20.18
C LEU A 148 4.65 -12.98 -21.56
N ALA A 149 4.85 -13.73 -22.65
CA ALA A 149 4.52 -13.27 -23.98
C ALA A 149 3.00 -13.06 -24.16
N ALA A 150 2.18 -13.91 -23.56
CA ALA A 150 0.72 -13.82 -23.62
C ALA A 150 0.16 -12.68 -22.75
N THR A 151 0.69 -12.48 -21.54
CA THR A 151 0.16 -11.46 -20.60
C THR A 151 0.83 -10.11 -20.71
N GLY A 152 2.06 -10.04 -21.23
CA GLY A 152 2.89 -8.84 -21.28
C GLY A 152 2.18 -7.62 -21.85
N PRO A 153 1.51 -7.70 -23.02
CA PRO A 153 0.80 -6.56 -23.60
C PRO A 153 -0.37 -6.07 -22.72
N ILE A 154 -1.09 -6.98 -22.07
CA ILE A 154 -2.23 -6.65 -21.19
C ILE A 154 -1.72 -5.95 -19.93
N ILE A 155 -0.68 -6.52 -19.31
CA ILE A 155 -0.08 -5.95 -18.09
C ILE A 155 0.54 -4.58 -18.39
N THR A 156 1.25 -4.45 -19.51
CA THR A 156 1.91 -3.19 -19.90
C THR A 156 0.89 -2.09 -20.19
N SER A 157 -0.21 -2.41 -20.89
CA SER A 157 -1.26 -1.44 -21.18
C SER A 157 -1.99 -0.97 -19.91
N ALA A 158 -2.31 -1.90 -19.00
CA ALA A 158 -2.87 -1.56 -17.68
C ALA A 158 -1.89 -0.70 -16.85
N GLY A 159 -0.62 -1.08 -16.82
CA GLY A 159 0.45 -0.34 -16.14
C GLY A 159 0.59 1.10 -16.68
N LEU A 160 0.48 1.29 -17.99
CA LEU A 160 0.56 2.61 -18.61
C LEU A 160 -0.62 3.51 -18.20
N ILE A 161 -1.84 2.96 -18.15
CA ILE A 161 -3.03 3.69 -17.69
C ILE A 161 -2.87 4.10 -16.22
N MET A 162 -2.40 3.20 -15.36
CA MET A 162 -2.14 3.52 -13.95
C MET A 162 -1.05 4.59 -13.80
N ALA A 163 0.03 4.49 -14.57
CA ALA A 163 1.11 5.48 -14.55
C ALA A 163 0.60 6.89 -14.91
N PHE A 164 -0.30 7.02 -15.88
CA PHE A 164 -0.95 8.31 -16.16
C PHE A 164 -1.89 8.77 -15.06
N SER A 165 -2.64 7.86 -14.44
CA SER A 165 -3.55 8.18 -13.33
C SER A 165 -2.80 8.71 -12.11
N PHE A 166 -1.79 7.96 -11.63
CA PHE A 166 -0.97 8.35 -10.49
C PHE A 166 -0.06 9.55 -10.82
N GLY A 167 0.47 9.62 -12.04
CA GLY A 167 1.18 10.78 -12.54
C GLY A 167 0.34 12.06 -12.53
N GLY A 168 -0.96 11.96 -12.83
CA GLY A 168 -1.91 13.07 -12.68
C GLY A 168 -2.13 13.46 -11.21
N GLN A 169 -2.19 12.48 -10.30
CA GLN A 169 -2.34 12.73 -8.86
C GLN A 169 -1.12 13.43 -8.24
N LEU A 170 0.10 13.18 -8.73
CA LEU A 170 1.32 13.89 -8.32
C LEU A 170 1.27 15.40 -8.56
N MET A 171 0.45 15.87 -9.50
CA MET A 171 0.27 17.30 -9.78
C MET A 171 -0.76 17.96 -8.85
N ALA A 172 -1.41 17.19 -7.97
CA ALA A 172 -2.40 17.73 -7.06
C ALA A 172 -1.76 18.64 -6.00
N SER A 173 -2.40 19.78 -5.75
CA SER A 173 -2.02 20.71 -4.68
C SER A 173 -2.44 20.24 -3.29
N ILE A 174 -3.22 19.16 -3.21
CA ILE A 174 -3.67 18.53 -1.96
C ILE A 174 -2.68 17.41 -1.61
N ALA A 175 -2.20 17.39 -0.36
CA ALA A 175 -1.17 16.46 0.09
C ALA A 175 -1.53 14.97 -0.10
N VAL A 176 -2.78 14.58 0.20
CA VAL A 176 -3.18 13.16 0.16
C VAL A 176 -3.13 12.57 -1.25
N PRO A 177 -3.78 13.14 -2.29
CA PRO A 177 -3.66 12.65 -3.65
C PRO A 177 -2.22 12.70 -4.18
N ASN A 178 -1.48 13.76 -3.85
CA ASN A 178 -0.10 13.92 -4.27
C ASN A 178 0.81 12.80 -3.74
N GLN A 179 0.80 12.60 -2.42
CA GLN A 179 1.60 11.55 -1.77
C GLN A 179 1.14 10.15 -2.19
N MET A 180 -0.16 9.93 -2.41
CA MET A 180 -0.65 8.65 -2.95
C MET A 180 -0.24 8.42 -4.41
N GLY A 181 -0.18 9.47 -5.23
CA GLY A 181 0.29 9.36 -6.61
C GLY A 181 1.80 9.10 -6.72
N PHE A 182 2.57 9.46 -5.69
CA PHE A 182 4.00 9.15 -5.61
C PHE A 182 4.27 7.70 -5.21
N CYS A 183 3.48 7.17 -4.28
CA CYS A 183 3.67 5.83 -3.72
C CYS A 183 3.19 4.75 -4.69
#